data_AF-A0A2H0Q4S9-F1
#
_entry.id   AF-A0A2H0Q4S9-F1
#
_cell.length_a   1.000
_cell.length_b   1.000
_cell.length_c   1.000
_cell.angle_alpha   90.00
_cell.angle_beta   90.00
_cell.angle_gamma   90.00
#
_symmetry.space_group_name_H-M   'P 1'
#
loop_
_entity.id
_entity.type
_entity.pdbx_description
1 polymer ?
#
loop_
_entity_poly.entity_id
_entity_poly.type
_entity_poly.pdbx_seq_one_letter_code
_entity_poly.pdbx_strand_id
1 'polypeptide(L)' 'MLKKMENGEQVKLNRGSELELITKEGAKFKGILCDFSEGRLHTVISLGILLTVPLHALSSLHLV' A
#
# COMPACT_ATOMS: atom_id res chain seq x y z
N MET A 1 -5.96 -8.61 0.81
CA MET A 1 -5.91 -7.39 1.65
C MET A 1 -6.58 -6.22 0.94
N LEU A 2 -6.15 -5.92 -0.29
CA LEU A 2 -6.67 -4.81 -1.12
C LEU A 2 -8.20 -4.68 -1.16
N LYS A 3 -8.94 -5.75 -1.53
CA LYS A 3 -10.41 -5.73 -1.57
C LYS A 3 -11.08 -5.27 -0.26
N LYS A 4 -10.52 -5.63 0.89
CA LYS A 4 -11.03 -5.20 2.20
C LYS A 4 -10.82 -3.70 2.41
N MET A 5 -9.63 -3.20 2.05
CA MET A 5 -9.32 -1.76 2.13
C MET A 5 -10.17 -0.93 1.17
N GLU A 6 -10.43 -1.43 -0.04
CA GLU A 6 -11.31 -0.78 -1.03
C GLU A 6 -12.77 -0.68 -0.54
N ASN A 7 -13.22 -1.68 0.23
CA ASN A 7 -14.55 -1.69 0.85
C ASN A 7 -14.62 -0.89 2.16
N GLY A 8 -13.53 -0.23 2.58
CA GLY A 8 -13.46 0.49 3.85
C GLY A 8 -13.44 -0.41 5.08
N GLU A 9 -13.20 -1.71 4.92
CA GLU A 9 -13.08 -2.64 6.03
C GLU A 9 -11.77 -2.40 6.80
N GLN A 10 -11.83 -2.56 8.12
CA GLN A 10 -10.66 -2.44 8.97
C GLN A 10 -9.70 -3.62 8.70
N VAL A 11 -8.53 -3.29 8.15
CA VAL A 11 -7.45 -4.25 7.93
C VAL A 11 -6.41 -4.06 9.03
N LYS A 12 -5.88 -5.17 9.58
CA LYS A 12 -4.74 -5.13 10.49
C LYS A 12 -3.47 -4.73 9.72
N LEU A 13 -3.33 -3.44 9.49
CA LEU A 13 -2.16 -2.77 8.93
C LEU A 13 -1.67 -1.77 9.96
N ASN A 14 -0.48 -2.01 10.48
CA ASN A 14 0.12 -1.09 11.44
C ASN A 14 1.05 -0.14 10.69
N ARG A 15 1.10 1.12 11.11
CA ARG A 15 2.18 2.01 10.69
C ARG A 15 3.53 1.35 10.98
N GLY A 16 4.43 1.38 10.02
CA GLY A 16 5.72 0.68 10.09
C GLY A 16 5.71 -0.73 9.50
N SER A 17 4.56 -1.29 9.14
CA SER A 17 4.52 -2.59 8.44
C SER A 17 5.17 -2.49 7.06
N GLU A 18 5.98 -3.50 6.73
CA GLU A 18 6.53 -3.65 5.38
C GLU A 18 5.47 -4.24 4.43
N LEU A 19 5.37 -3.64 3.25
CA LEU A 19 4.38 -3.96 2.24
C LEU A 19 5.05 -4.23 0.91
N GLU A 20 4.54 -5.23 0.19
CA GLU A 20 4.76 -5.40 -1.23
C GLU A 20 3.51 -4.94 -2.00
N LEU A 21 3.73 -3.99 -2.90
CA LEU A 21 2.75 -3.33 -3.75
C LEU A 21 2.92 -3.84 -5.17
N ILE A 22 1.84 -4.30 -5.80
CA ILE A 22 1.85 -4.65 -7.22
C ILE A 22 0.80 -3.80 -7.93
N THR A 23 1.23 -3.00 -8.92
CA THR A 23 0.32 -2.17 -9.73
C THR A 23 -0.36 -3.00 -10.81
N LYS A 24 -1.48 -2.51 -11.34
CA LYS A 24 -2.16 -3.13 -12.50
C LYS A 24 -1.29 -3.21 -13.76
N GLU A 25 -0.27 -2.37 -13.85
CA GLU A 25 0.74 -2.38 -14.92
C GLU A 25 1.86 -3.41 -14.68
N GLY A 26 1.85 -4.09 -13.53
CA GLY A 26 2.81 -5.12 -13.15
C GLY A 26 4.06 -4.59 -12.43
N ALA A 27 4.17 -3.28 -12.19
CA ALA A 27 5.26 -2.71 -11.41
C ALA A 27 5.16 -3.16 -9.95
N LYS A 28 6.33 -3.46 -9.35
CA LYS A 28 6.41 -3.94 -7.96
C LYS A 28 7.24 -2.99 -7.12
N PHE A 29 6.72 -2.65 -5.94
CA PHE A 29 7.40 -1.80 -4.97
C PHE A 29 7.36 -2.45 -3.60
N LYS A 30 8.47 -2.33 -2.87
CA LYS A 30 8.51 -2.63 -1.43
C LYS A 30 8.66 -1.33 -0.66
N GLY A 31 7.90 -1.19 0.41
CA GLY A 31 7.90 0.03 1.20
C GLY A 31 7.30 -0.17 2.58
N ILE A 32 7.56 0.79 3.44
CA ILE A 32 7.04 0.83 4.80
C ILE A 32 5.75 1.64 4.79
N LEU A 33 4.67 1.09 5.34
CA LEU A 33 3.40 1.79 5.50
C LEU A 33 3.57 2.97 6.46
N CYS A 34 3.24 4.17 5.99
CA CYS A 34 3.09 5.34 6.85
C CYS A 34 1.65 5.46 7.33
N ASP A 35 0.72 5.48 6.38
CA ASP A 35 -0.70 5.64 6.64
C ASP A 35 -1.54 5.19 5.42
N PHE A 36 -2.83 5.02 5.64
CA PHE A 36 -3.83 4.80 4.60
C PHE A 36 -5.02 5.73 4.85
N SER A 37 -5.23 6.68 3.95
CA SER A 37 -6.32 7.64 4.03
C SER A 37 -6.84 7.99 2.64
N GLU A 38 -8.12 8.34 2.54
CA GLU A 38 -8.74 8.82 1.29
C GLU A 38 -8.54 7.88 0.08
N GLY A 39 -8.54 6.56 0.30
CA GLY A 39 -8.33 5.57 -0.77
C GLY A 39 -6.91 5.53 -1.34
N ARG A 40 -5.95 6.10 -0.62
CA ARG A 40 -4.53 6.17 -1.00
C ARG A 40 -3.64 5.54 0.07
N LEU A 41 -2.67 4.78 -0.40
CA LEU A 41 -1.65 4.18 0.44
C LEU A 41 -0.41 5.08 0.45
N HIS A 42 -0.02 5.53 1.64
CA HIS A 42 1.18 6.34 1.84
C HIS A 42 2.30 5.46 2.36
N THR A 43 3.39 5.39 1.60
CA THR A 43 4.53 4.54 1.91
C THR A 43 5.85 5.30 1.80
N VAL A 44 6.84 4.85 2.56
CA VAL A 44 8.25 5.23 2.37
C VAL A 44 8.95 4.05 1.71
N ILE A 45 9.60 4.30 0.57
CA ILE A 45 10.45 3.32 -0.11
C ILE A 45 11.93 3.68 0.13
N SER A 46 12.84 2.95 -0.52
CA SER A 46 14.30 3.18 -0.42
C SER A 46 14.69 4.66 -0.55
N LEU A 47 15.76 5.05 0.16
CA LEU A 47 16.31 6.41 0.18
C LEU A 47 15.37 7.48 0.76
N GLY A 48 14.34 7.08 1.51
CA GLY A 48 13.39 8.02 2.12
C GLY A 48 12.41 8.63 1.12
N ILE A 49 12.26 8.04 -0.07
CA ILE A 49 11.32 8.50 -1.08
C ILE A 49 9.90 8.19 -0.59
N LEU A 50 9.04 9.20 -0.62
CA LEU A 50 7.62 9.05 -0.33
C LEU A 50 6.88 8.61 -1.60
N LEU A 51 6.24 7.46 -1.53
CA LEU A 51 5.40 6.93 -2.60
C LEU A 51 3.95 6.87 -2.12
N THR A 52 3.09 7.64 -2.77
CA THR A 52 1.64 7.60 -2.56
C THR A 52 0.98 6.91 -3.74
N VAL A 53 0.27 5.81 -3.49
CA VAL A 53 -0.38 5.01 -4.54
C VAL A 53 -1.88 4.92 -4.27
N PRO A 54 -2.74 5.26 -5.24
CA PRO A 54 -4.17 5.03 -5.09
C PRO A 54 -4.48 3.53 -5.10
N LEU A 55 -5.33 3.05 -4.19
CA LEU A 55 -5.65 1.62 -4.08
C LEU A 55 -6.17 1.02 -5.38
N HIS A 56 -7.00 1.77 -6.11
CA HIS A 56 -7.57 1.31 -7.38
C HIS A 56 -6.52 1.10 -8.49
N ALA A 57 -5.29 1.61 -8.34
CA ALA A 57 -4.20 1.36 -9.27
C ALA A 57 -3.40 0.10 -8.92
N LEU A 58 -3.64 -0.49 -7.73
CA LEU A 58 -3.03 -1.75 -7.31
C LEU A 58 -3.81 -2.94 -7.88
N SER A 59 -3.09 -3.99 -8.27
CA SER A 59 -3.65 -5.32 -8.51
C SER A 59 -3.63 -6.16 -7.24
N SER A 60 -2.59 -5.99 -6.41
CA SER A 60 -2.48 -6.68 -5.13
C SER A 60 -1.63 -5.90 -4.12
N LEU A 61 -1.82 -6.27 -2.85
CA LEU A 61 -1.13 -5.69 -1.71
C LEU A 61 -0.90 -6.80 -0.68
N HIS A 62 0.36 -7.00 -0.29
CA HIS A 62 0.81 -8.06 0.62
C HIS A 62 1.60 -7.47 1.79
N LEU A 63 1.41 -8.02 2.98
CA LEU A 63 2.34 -7.84 4.10
C LEU A 63 3.55 -8.73 3.84
N VAL A 64 4.75 -8.20 4.07
CA VAL A 64 6.01 -8.95 4.05
C VAL A 64 6.23 -9.64 5.38
#